data_AF-A0A3M1MJ36-F1
#
_entry.id   AF-A0A3M1MJ36-F1
#
_cell.length_a   1.000
_cell.length_b   1.000
_cell.length_c   1.000
_cell.angle_alpha   90.00
_cell.angle_beta   90.00
_cell.angle_gamma   90.00
#
_symmetry.space_group_name_H-M   'P 1'
#
loop_
_entity.id
_entity.type
_entity.pdbx_description
1 polymer ?
#
loop_
_entity_poly.entity_id
_entity_poly.type
_entity_poly.pdbx_seq_one_letter_code
_entity_poly.pdbx_strand_id
1 'polypeptide(L)'
;NTHGTLWSAMILPFIEQGSLYQTLEFSEFRNWSTNGTPNETAAGTEIPVFRCPSLPIAAAYNNSGIPQRRPASYRGNGGNEVTSDDRSTIVVPGTKSFEHLNLNGIFYACSAVKFGMITDGTSNTFALGESRTEPEFVKDGQGMDFWYIGSPQVDPCRCTGSNNGTEFSEAAGSTYMPMNLRIRDPGAHGRLMELSFGSYHTGGAHFGMCDGSVQFVSENIDLTLYRNLGARDDGESASINP
;
A
#
# COMPACT_ATOMS: atom_id res chain seq x y z
N ASN A 1 6.20 1.82 18.70
CA ASN A 1 6.60 3.24 18.61
C ASN A 1 7.15 3.50 17.22
N THR A 2 6.37 3.29 16.16
CA THR A 2 6.77 3.43 14.74
C THR A 2 5.65 4.16 14.00
N HIS A 3 5.14 5.20 14.65
CA HIS A 3 3.88 5.86 14.32
C HIS A 3 3.96 6.55 12.96
N GLY A 4 2.95 6.31 12.13
CA GLY A 4 2.94 6.78 10.74
C GLY A 4 4.07 6.23 9.86
N THR A 5 4.90 5.31 10.36
CA THR A 5 6.02 4.75 9.60
C THR A 5 5.54 3.61 8.72
N LEU A 6 5.89 3.64 7.44
CA LEU A 6 5.51 2.63 6.46
C LEU A 6 6.56 1.51 6.37
N TRP A 7 6.19 0.36 5.81
CA TRP A 7 7.12 -0.75 5.57
C TRP A 7 8.33 -0.32 4.72
N SER A 8 8.13 0.63 3.81
CA SER A 8 9.17 1.16 2.93
C SER A 8 10.27 1.90 3.69
N ALA A 9 9.97 2.52 4.83
CA ALA A 9 11.00 3.05 5.74
C ALA A 9 11.78 1.93 6.45
N MET A 10 11.09 0.85 6.83
CA MET A 10 11.70 -0.23 7.61
C MET A 10 12.72 -1.05 6.81
N ILE A 11 12.62 -1.04 5.47
CA ILE A 11 13.57 -1.77 4.62
C ILE A 11 14.79 -0.94 4.21
N LEU A 12 14.83 0.36 4.49
CA LEU A 12 15.92 1.25 4.07
C LEU A 12 17.34 0.73 4.40
N PRO A 13 17.61 0.16 5.59
CA PRO A 13 18.93 -0.40 5.91
C PRO A 13 19.36 -1.55 5.00
N PHE A 14 18.42 -2.22 4.34
CA PHE A 14 18.65 -3.39 3.48
C PHE A 14 18.74 -3.03 1.98
N ILE A 15 18.60 -1.75 1.64
CA ILE A 15 18.66 -1.24 0.26
C ILE A 15 19.63 -0.05 0.13
N GLU A 16 20.73 -0.08 0.89
CA GLU A 16 21.77 0.96 0.87
C GLU A 16 21.27 2.37 1.23
N GLN A 17 20.18 2.46 2.01
CA GLN A 17 19.62 3.71 2.55
C GLN A 17 19.76 3.79 4.08
N GLY A 18 20.77 3.12 4.64
CA GLY A 18 21.01 3.07 6.09
C GLY A 18 21.29 4.45 6.72
N SER A 19 21.95 5.36 6.00
CA SER A 19 22.19 6.74 6.47
C SER A 19 20.89 7.52 6.62
N LEU A 20 19.96 7.40 5.67
CA LEU A 20 18.64 8.01 5.75
C LEU A 20 17.83 7.41 6.91
N TYR A 21 17.83 6.08 7.06
CA TYR A 21 17.12 5.40 8.14
C TYR A 21 17.55 5.89 9.53
N GLN A 22 18.85 6.12 9.74
CA GLN A 22 19.38 6.62 11.01
C GLN A 22 18.91 8.04 11.36
N THR A 23 18.40 8.80 10.39
CA THR A 23 17.79 10.12 10.64
C THR A 23 16.34 10.04 11.12
N LEU A 24 15.66 8.90 10.91
CA LEU A 24 14.24 8.77 11.22
C LEU A 24 13.98 8.79 12.72
N GLU A 25 13.04 9.63 13.12
CA GLU A 25 12.51 9.72 14.48
C GLU A 25 11.26 8.87 14.62
N PHE A 26 11.35 7.85 15.46
CA PHE A 26 10.26 6.92 15.76
C PHE A 26 9.60 7.33 17.09
N SER A 27 8.72 8.33 17.04
CA SER A 27 8.02 8.87 18.21
C SER A 27 6.52 9.08 17.96
N GLU A 28 5.72 9.25 19.03
CA GLU A 28 4.31 9.58 18.92
C GLU A 28 4.11 11.03 18.42
N PHE A 29 3.18 11.22 17.47
CA PHE A 29 2.56 12.47 17.04
C PHE A 29 3.35 13.42 16.13
N ARG A 30 2.80 13.64 14.93
CA ARG A 30 3.09 14.74 13.99
C ARG A 30 4.53 14.89 13.46
N ASN A 31 5.43 13.94 13.67
CA ASN A 31 6.80 14.01 13.14
C ASN A 31 6.86 14.15 11.60
N TRP A 32 5.97 13.49 10.84
CA TRP A 32 6.04 13.46 9.37
C TRP A 32 5.72 14.80 8.68
N SER A 33 4.81 15.59 9.24
CA SER A 33 4.34 16.86 8.65
C SER A 33 4.63 18.08 9.56
N THR A 34 5.60 17.96 10.46
CA THR A 34 6.07 19.08 11.27
C THR A 34 7.28 19.70 10.59
N ASN A 35 7.20 21.01 10.35
CA ASN A 35 8.23 21.76 9.64
C ASN A 35 9.60 21.65 10.33
N GLY A 36 10.60 21.25 9.56
CA GLY A 36 12.00 21.15 9.96
C GLY A 36 12.38 19.86 10.68
N THR A 37 11.48 18.86 10.76
CA THR A 37 11.83 17.57 11.38
C THR A 37 12.65 16.69 10.43
N PRO A 38 13.42 15.74 10.97
CA PRO A 38 14.10 14.73 10.15
C PRO A 38 13.14 13.91 9.29
N ASN A 39 11.96 13.57 9.80
CA ASN A 39 10.98 12.77 9.06
C ASN A 39 10.34 13.53 7.89
N GLU A 40 10.04 14.82 8.06
CA GLU A 40 9.59 15.68 6.95
C GLU A 40 10.66 15.74 5.85
N THR A 41 11.93 15.94 6.25
CA THR A 41 13.07 15.97 5.32
C THR A 41 13.26 14.63 4.60
N ALA A 42 13.14 13.52 5.34
CA ALA A 42 13.24 12.19 4.76
C ALA A 42 12.16 11.94 3.71
N ALA A 43 10.92 12.41 3.94
CA ALA A 43 9.80 12.23 3.01
C ALA A 43 10.00 12.98 1.69
N GLY A 44 10.88 13.99 1.67
CA GLY A 44 11.33 14.70 0.47
C GLY A 44 12.55 14.10 -0.23
N THR A 45 13.18 13.07 0.36
CA THR A 45 14.40 12.43 -0.18
C THR A 45 14.05 11.42 -1.26
N GLU A 46 14.66 11.54 -2.45
CA GLU A 46 14.43 10.62 -3.57
C GLU A 46 15.09 9.25 -3.33
N ILE A 47 14.29 8.20 -3.44
CA ILE A 47 14.72 6.81 -3.29
C ILE A 47 14.27 6.07 -4.56
N PRO A 48 15.13 5.94 -5.58
CA PRO A 48 14.71 5.48 -6.91
C PRO A 48 14.00 4.12 -6.92
N VAL A 49 14.32 3.21 -6.00
CA VAL A 49 13.69 1.88 -5.93
C VAL A 49 12.20 1.92 -5.59
N PHE A 50 11.69 2.99 -4.97
CA PHE A 50 10.25 3.12 -4.70
C PHE A 50 9.46 3.73 -5.86
N ARG A 51 10.13 4.08 -6.96
CA ARG A 51 9.53 4.70 -8.12
C ARG A 51 9.67 3.82 -9.36
N CYS A 52 8.55 3.44 -9.95
CA CYS A 52 8.52 2.77 -11.24
C CYS A 52 8.99 3.74 -12.34
N PRO A 53 9.93 3.34 -13.23
CA PRO A 53 10.37 4.17 -14.35
C PRO A 53 9.24 4.59 -15.30
N SER A 54 8.15 3.81 -15.35
CA SER A 54 6.99 4.10 -16.19
C SER A 54 6.00 5.10 -15.57
N LEU A 55 6.21 5.53 -14.33
CA LEU A 55 5.31 6.46 -13.62
C LEU A 55 5.43 7.88 -14.22
N PRO A 56 4.43 8.37 -14.99
CA PRO A 56 4.55 9.57 -15.81
C PRO A 56 4.04 10.81 -15.05
N ILE A 57 4.43 10.96 -13.79
CA ILE A 57 3.99 12.08 -12.92
C ILE A 57 5.21 12.85 -12.42
N ALA A 58 5.02 14.01 -11.77
CA ALA A 58 6.14 14.75 -11.18
C ALA A 58 6.93 13.91 -10.15
N ALA A 59 8.22 14.22 -9.98
CA ALA A 59 9.09 13.50 -9.04
C ALA A 59 8.82 13.85 -7.56
N ALA A 60 8.14 14.97 -7.30
CA ALA A 60 7.86 15.48 -5.96
C ALA A 60 6.63 16.40 -5.98
N TYR A 61 5.92 16.46 -4.85
CA TYR A 61 4.74 17.31 -4.64
C TYR A 61 4.78 17.96 -3.25
N ASN A 62 4.07 19.07 -3.06
CA ASN A 62 3.78 19.56 -1.72
C ASN A 62 2.40 19.01 -1.31
N ASN A 63 2.36 18.04 -0.39
CA ASN A 63 1.13 17.34 -0.01
C ASN A 63 1.19 16.93 1.48
N SER A 64 0.04 16.86 2.16
CA SER A 64 -0.11 16.52 3.59
C SER A 64 0.77 17.34 4.54
N GLY A 65 1.04 18.60 4.17
CA GLY A 65 1.94 19.49 4.93
C GLY A 65 3.42 19.17 4.79
N ILE A 66 3.81 18.30 3.85
CA ILE A 66 5.19 17.87 3.60
C ILE A 66 5.67 18.49 2.27
N PRO A 67 6.76 19.30 2.28
CA PRO A 67 7.35 19.83 1.06
C PRO A 67 8.11 18.76 0.29
N GLN A 68 8.05 18.80 -1.03
CA GLN A 68 8.77 17.87 -1.93
C GLN A 68 8.50 16.37 -1.66
N ARG A 69 7.35 16.02 -1.05
CA ARG A 69 6.92 14.66 -0.75
C ARG A 69 7.00 13.77 -2.00
N ARG A 70 7.52 12.57 -1.82
CA ARG A 70 7.87 11.66 -2.92
C ARG A 70 6.82 10.55 -3.11
N PRO A 71 6.22 10.44 -4.30
CA PRO A 71 5.19 9.45 -4.55
C PRO A 71 5.78 8.03 -4.60
N ALA A 72 5.04 7.06 -4.09
CA ALA A 72 5.34 5.64 -4.18
C ALA A 72 4.76 5.02 -5.45
N SER A 73 5.39 3.97 -5.97
CA SER A 73 4.82 3.11 -7.03
C SER A 73 4.45 1.71 -6.53
N TYR A 74 4.84 1.35 -5.31
CA TYR A 74 4.67 0.00 -4.77
C TYR A 74 4.04 0.07 -3.39
N ARG A 75 3.06 -0.80 -3.14
CA ARG A 75 2.35 -0.92 -1.88
C ARG A 75 2.35 -2.36 -1.39
N GLY A 76 2.20 -2.55 -0.09
CA GLY A 76 2.02 -3.86 0.51
C GLY A 76 0.67 -4.49 0.17
N ASN A 77 0.55 -5.80 0.34
CA ASN A 77 -0.69 -6.53 0.17
C ASN A 77 -1.53 -6.56 1.46
N GLY A 78 -2.66 -5.86 1.44
CA GLY A 78 -3.67 -5.81 2.50
C GLY A 78 -4.65 -6.97 2.53
N GLY A 79 -4.66 -7.80 1.49
CA GLY A 79 -5.59 -8.91 1.36
C GLY A 79 -6.73 -8.63 0.40
N ASN A 80 -7.71 -9.54 0.41
CA ASN A 80 -8.79 -9.57 -0.57
C ASN A 80 -10.16 -9.19 0.00
N GLU A 81 -10.20 -8.68 1.24
CA GLU A 81 -11.45 -8.32 1.94
C GLU A 81 -11.61 -6.81 2.16
N VAL A 82 -10.65 -5.98 1.73
CA VAL A 82 -10.59 -4.56 2.11
C VAL A 82 -11.19 -3.67 1.02
N THR A 83 -12.08 -2.74 1.40
CA THR A 83 -12.76 -1.84 0.44
C THR A 83 -12.79 -0.36 0.85
N SER A 84 -12.15 -0.02 1.97
CA SER A 84 -11.96 1.35 2.44
C SER A 84 -10.78 1.42 3.41
N ASP A 85 -10.25 2.63 3.64
CA ASP A 85 -9.34 2.88 4.76
C ASP A 85 -10.08 2.78 6.09
N ASP A 86 -11.21 3.50 6.22
CA ASP A 86 -11.98 3.60 7.47
C ASP A 86 -13.19 2.67 7.54
N ARG A 87 -13.57 2.26 8.75
CA ARG A 87 -14.78 1.48 9.03
C ARG A 87 -16.07 2.23 8.68
N SER A 88 -16.08 3.55 8.87
CA SER A 88 -17.26 4.39 8.62
C SER A 88 -17.52 4.63 7.14
N THR A 89 -16.56 4.29 6.28
CA THR A 89 -16.59 4.58 4.84
C THR A 89 -16.64 3.33 3.98
N ILE A 90 -16.88 2.15 4.56
CA ILE A 90 -17.09 0.90 3.82
C ILE A 90 -18.28 1.05 2.86
N VAL A 91 -18.01 0.88 1.56
CA VAL A 91 -19.01 1.02 0.49
C VAL A 91 -19.58 -0.31 0.00
N VAL A 92 -18.92 -1.42 0.30
CA VAL A 92 -19.42 -2.77 -0.02
C VAL A 92 -19.84 -3.47 1.28
N PRO A 93 -21.13 -3.77 1.49
CA PRO A 93 -21.58 -4.42 2.71
C PRO A 93 -20.89 -5.78 2.94
N GLY A 94 -20.42 -6.02 4.17
CA GLY A 94 -19.81 -7.29 4.57
C GLY A 94 -18.30 -7.40 4.35
N THR A 95 -17.65 -6.36 3.81
CA THR A 95 -16.20 -6.29 3.67
C THR A 95 -15.54 -5.64 4.89
N LYS A 96 -14.21 -5.53 4.85
CA LYS A 96 -13.38 -4.89 5.87
C LYS A 96 -12.81 -3.57 5.36
N SER A 97 -12.19 -2.86 6.30
CA SER A 97 -11.39 -1.66 6.09
C SER A 97 -9.99 -1.86 6.66
N PHE A 98 -9.03 -0.99 6.29
CA PHE A 98 -7.66 -1.08 6.81
C PHE A 98 -7.52 -0.78 8.32
N GLU A 99 -8.52 -0.17 8.95
CA GLU A 99 -8.63 -0.08 10.42
C GLU A 99 -8.89 -1.43 11.12
N HIS A 100 -9.21 -2.49 10.38
CA HIS A 100 -9.32 -3.83 10.95
C HIS A 100 -7.94 -4.45 11.18
N LEU A 101 -7.74 -5.06 12.34
CA LEU A 101 -6.45 -5.67 12.73
C LEU A 101 -6.35 -7.16 12.38
N ASN A 102 -7.35 -7.70 11.69
CA ASN A 102 -7.48 -9.11 11.34
C ASN A 102 -7.74 -9.27 9.84
N LEU A 103 -6.94 -8.57 9.03
CA LEU A 103 -6.94 -8.75 7.58
C LEU A 103 -6.21 -10.04 7.19
N ASN A 104 -6.43 -10.52 5.97
CA ASN A 104 -5.86 -11.76 5.43
C ASN A 104 -4.66 -11.55 4.48
N GLY A 105 -4.26 -10.31 4.22
CA GLY A 105 -3.01 -9.99 3.52
C GLY A 105 -1.77 -10.08 4.43
N ILE A 106 -0.65 -9.54 3.94
CA ILE A 106 0.65 -9.52 4.64
C ILE A 106 0.88 -8.20 5.38
N PHE A 107 0.44 -7.09 4.80
CA PHE A 107 0.65 -5.74 5.30
C PHE A 107 -0.67 -5.10 5.70
N TYR A 108 -0.80 -4.81 6.99
CA TYR A 108 -1.91 -4.04 7.54
C TYR A 108 -1.49 -3.41 8.86
N ALA A 109 -2.32 -2.51 9.40
CA ALA A 109 -2.04 -1.89 10.68
C ALA A 109 -1.75 -2.96 11.75
N CYS A 110 -0.59 -2.84 12.39
CA CYS A 110 -0.20 -3.70 13.51
C CYS A 110 -0.04 -5.19 13.17
N SER A 111 0.10 -5.51 11.89
CA SER A 111 0.36 -6.86 11.42
C SER A 111 1.68 -7.40 12.00
N ALA A 112 1.66 -8.65 12.45
CA ALA A 112 2.85 -9.40 12.86
C ALA A 112 2.87 -10.77 12.16
N VAL A 113 2.56 -10.77 10.85
CA VAL A 113 2.48 -11.97 10.02
C VAL A 113 3.86 -12.62 9.94
N LYS A 114 3.93 -13.90 10.32
CA LYS A 114 5.15 -14.73 10.21
C LYS A 114 5.07 -15.59 8.95
N PHE A 115 6.20 -16.01 8.40
CA PHE A 115 6.22 -16.91 7.23
C PHE A 115 5.36 -18.17 7.41
N GLY A 116 5.34 -18.78 8.60
CA GLY A 116 4.51 -19.95 8.88
C GLY A 116 2.99 -19.68 8.91
N MET A 117 2.55 -18.41 8.83
CA MET A 117 1.15 -18.02 8.69
C MET A 117 0.73 -17.84 7.23
N ILE A 118 1.65 -17.99 6.27
CA ILE A 118 1.38 -17.93 4.83
C ILE A 118 1.16 -19.36 4.35
N THR A 119 0.01 -19.93 4.71
CA THR A 119 -0.29 -21.36 4.52
C THR A 119 -0.58 -21.71 3.08
N ASP A 120 -0.95 -20.74 2.25
CA ASP A 120 -1.25 -20.97 0.82
C ASP A 120 0.03 -21.00 -0.04
N GLY A 121 1.18 -20.69 0.60
CA GLY A 121 2.52 -20.78 0.03
C GLY A 121 3.13 -19.41 -0.28
N THR A 122 4.41 -19.23 0.04
CA THR A 122 5.11 -17.96 -0.16
C THR A 122 5.28 -17.56 -1.62
N SER A 123 5.28 -18.54 -2.53
CA SER A 123 5.30 -18.31 -3.99
C SER A 123 3.91 -17.98 -4.57
N ASN A 124 2.86 -18.13 -3.76
CA ASN A 124 1.45 -18.05 -4.14
C ASN A 124 0.70 -16.93 -3.40
N THR A 125 1.42 -16.09 -2.67
CA THR A 125 0.84 -14.94 -1.96
C THR A 125 1.62 -13.69 -2.34
N PHE A 126 0.90 -12.65 -2.75
CA PHE A 126 1.47 -11.34 -2.99
C PHE A 126 1.99 -10.73 -1.67
N ALA A 127 3.22 -10.24 -1.70
CA ALA A 127 3.76 -9.37 -0.67
C ALA A 127 3.55 -7.90 -1.05
N LEU A 128 3.93 -7.53 -2.28
CA LEU A 128 3.90 -6.17 -2.79
C LEU A 128 3.23 -6.14 -4.16
N GLY A 129 2.58 -5.02 -4.50
CA GLY A 129 2.03 -4.78 -5.83
C GLY A 129 2.27 -3.35 -6.31
N GLU A 130 2.41 -3.18 -7.63
CA GLU A 130 2.44 -1.86 -8.23
C GLU A 130 1.12 -1.11 -7.98
N SER A 131 1.24 0.21 -7.90
CA SER A 131 0.10 1.12 -7.72
C SER A 131 0.11 2.21 -8.78
N ARG A 132 -1.08 2.53 -9.29
CA ARG A 132 -1.28 3.61 -10.26
C ARG A 132 -1.41 4.94 -9.51
N THR A 133 -0.28 5.48 -9.08
CA THR A 133 -0.25 6.74 -8.33
C THR A 133 -0.59 7.93 -9.22
N GLU A 134 -1.60 8.70 -8.82
CA GLU A 134 -2.14 9.87 -9.52
C GLU A 134 -2.56 10.94 -8.49
N PRO A 135 -1.62 11.70 -7.91
CA PRO A 135 -1.93 12.58 -6.77
C PRO A 135 -2.89 13.74 -7.05
N GLU A 136 -3.11 14.06 -8.32
CA GLU A 136 -4.05 15.10 -8.77
C GLU A 136 -5.46 14.54 -9.05
N PHE A 137 -5.63 13.22 -9.00
CA PHE A 137 -6.93 12.58 -9.17
C PHE A 137 -7.66 12.47 -7.84
N VAL A 138 -8.92 12.93 -7.83
CA VAL A 138 -9.82 12.77 -6.69
C VAL A 138 -11.19 12.33 -7.18
N LYS A 139 -11.77 11.31 -6.52
CA LYS A 139 -13.14 10.87 -6.75
C LYS A 139 -13.78 10.42 -5.45
N ASP A 140 -15.04 10.81 -5.22
CA ASP A 140 -15.82 10.45 -4.02
C ASP A 140 -15.09 10.77 -2.69
N GLY A 141 -14.27 11.84 -2.72
CA GLY A 141 -13.46 12.28 -1.58
C GLY A 141 -12.15 11.51 -1.36
N GLN A 142 -11.75 10.65 -2.30
CA GLN A 142 -10.55 9.81 -2.19
C GLN A 142 -9.54 10.13 -3.28
N GLY A 143 -8.25 10.10 -2.91
CA GLY A 143 -7.12 10.34 -3.80
C GLY A 143 -6.53 9.03 -4.31
N MET A 144 -5.66 9.12 -5.31
CA MET A 144 -4.74 8.02 -5.64
C MET A 144 -3.31 8.47 -5.37
N ASP A 145 -3.09 9.14 -4.24
CA ASP A 145 -1.84 9.75 -3.82
C ASP A 145 -1.10 8.88 -2.79
N PHE A 146 -0.31 7.93 -3.30
CA PHE A 146 0.48 7.05 -2.45
C PHE A 146 1.89 7.61 -2.26
N TRP A 147 2.39 7.55 -1.03
CA TRP A 147 3.68 8.10 -0.63
C TRP A 147 4.49 7.04 0.09
N TYR A 148 5.83 7.08 -0.04
CA TYR A 148 6.68 6.10 0.66
C TYR A 148 7.19 6.65 1.99
N ILE A 149 7.84 5.77 2.76
CA ILE A 149 8.48 5.92 4.07
C ILE A 149 7.56 6.30 5.24
N GLY A 150 6.60 7.20 5.06
CA GLY A 150 5.80 7.70 6.16
C GLY A 150 4.54 8.45 5.76
N SER A 151 3.57 8.42 6.66
CA SER A 151 2.27 9.09 6.54
C SER A 151 1.89 9.79 7.86
N PRO A 152 1.61 11.10 7.85
CA PRO A 152 1.04 11.78 9.01
C PRO A 152 -0.40 11.33 9.31
N GLN A 153 -1.10 10.74 8.32
CA GLN A 153 -2.52 10.39 8.40
C GLN A 153 -2.78 8.95 8.88
N VAL A 154 -1.76 8.08 8.87
CA VAL A 154 -1.82 6.75 9.51
C VAL A 154 -1.70 6.86 11.04
N ASP A 155 -1.05 7.90 11.56
CA ASP A 155 -1.03 8.25 12.99
C ASP A 155 -2.35 8.97 13.35
N PRO A 156 -3.10 8.61 14.42
CA PRO A 156 -2.67 7.94 15.65
C PRO A 156 -3.02 6.46 15.80
N CYS A 157 -2.78 5.60 14.80
CA CYS A 157 -3.16 4.19 14.91
C CYS A 157 -2.41 3.52 16.08
N ARG A 158 -3.16 3.13 17.12
CA ARG A 158 -2.60 2.60 18.38
C ARG A 158 -2.63 1.08 18.48
N CYS A 159 -3.00 0.36 17.41
CA CYS A 159 -3.17 -1.10 17.48
C CYS A 159 -4.20 -1.58 18.50
N THR A 160 -5.08 -0.69 18.97
CA THR A 160 -6.13 -1.00 19.95
C THR A 160 -7.47 -1.36 19.30
N GLY A 161 -7.51 -1.42 17.96
CA GLY A 161 -8.74 -1.56 17.18
C GLY A 161 -9.58 -0.28 17.12
N SER A 162 -9.00 0.86 17.55
CA SER A 162 -9.58 2.20 17.43
C SER A 162 -9.42 2.78 16.02
N ASN A 163 -10.36 3.65 15.65
CA ASN A 163 -10.46 4.28 14.33
C ASN A 163 -9.54 5.50 14.17
N ASN A 164 -8.30 5.36 14.62
CA ASN A 164 -7.35 6.47 14.68
C ASN A 164 -6.37 6.30 13.53
N GLY A 165 -6.69 6.79 12.33
CA GLY A 165 -5.83 6.74 11.14
C GLY A 165 -6.69 6.57 9.88
N THR A 166 -6.35 7.27 8.79
CA THR A 166 -7.27 7.41 7.65
C THR A 166 -6.66 7.15 6.27
N GLU A 167 -5.36 6.85 6.19
CA GLU A 167 -4.62 6.72 4.91
C GLU A 167 -3.70 5.50 4.91
N PHE A 168 -4.22 4.34 5.30
CA PHE A 168 -3.45 3.10 5.25
C PHE A 168 -3.19 2.65 3.81
N SER A 169 -4.00 3.12 2.86
CA SER A 169 -3.86 2.94 1.43
C SER A 169 -2.56 3.50 0.86
N GLU A 170 -1.86 4.41 1.55
CA GLU A 170 -0.48 4.78 1.21
C GLU A 170 0.51 3.60 1.43
N ALA A 171 0.23 2.74 2.41
CA ALA A 171 1.08 1.63 2.81
C ALA A 171 0.76 0.34 2.04
N ALA A 172 -0.52 0.07 1.82
CA ALA A 172 -1.02 -1.19 1.30
C ALA A 172 -2.20 -1.02 0.33
N GLY A 173 -2.30 -1.90 -0.66
CA GLY A 173 -3.46 -2.04 -1.53
C GLY A 173 -4.26 -3.29 -1.23
N SER A 174 -5.40 -3.47 -1.91
CA SER A 174 -6.24 -4.65 -1.81
C SER A 174 -6.46 -5.29 -3.18
N THR A 175 -6.56 -6.61 -3.19
CA THR A 175 -6.94 -7.40 -4.37
C THR A 175 -8.46 -7.59 -4.49
N TYR A 176 -9.26 -6.96 -3.61
CA TYR A 176 -10.72 -7.06 -3.66
C TYR A 176 -11.27 -6.66 -5.05
N MET A 177 -10.79 -5.55 -5.60
CA MET A 177 -11.13 -5.13 -6.96
C MET A 177 -10.02 -5.46 -7.94
N PRO A 178 -10.33 -5.60 -9.25
CA PRO A 178 -9.31 -5.79 -10.26
C PRO A 178 -8.30 -4.64 -10.27
N MET A 179 -7.04 -4.97 -10.60
CA MET A 179 -6.03 -3.93 -10.81
C MET A 179 -6.42 -2.97 -11.95
N ASN A 180 -5.85 -1.77 -11.94
CA ASN A 180 -6.15 -0.70 -12.90
C ASN A 180 -7.63 -0.28 -12.89
N LEU A 181 -8.32 -0.41 -11.74
CA LEU A 181 -9.77 -0.21 -11.64
C LEU A 181 -10.24 1.11 -12.26
N ARG A 182 -9.53 2.22 -12.03
CA ARG A 182 -9.87 3.52 -12.62
C ARG A 182 -9.99 3.47 -14.15
N ILE A 183 -9.10 2.74 -14.83
CA ILE A 183 -9.07 2.64 -16.29
C ILE A 183 -10.13 1.66 -16.79
N ARG A 184 -10.30 0.55 -16.06
CA ARG A 184 -11.20 -0.54 -16.46
C ARG A 184 -12.68 -0.25 -16.17
N ASP A 185 -12.94 0.44 -15.07
CA ASP A 185 -14.27 0.88 -14.66
C ASP A 185 -14.19 2.31 -14.09
N PRO A 186 -14.19 3.34 -14.96
CA PRO A 186 -14.24 4.73 -14.53
C PRO A 186 -15.49 5.09 -13.70
N GLY A 187 -16.53 4.24 -13.74
CA GLY A 187 -17.75 4.38 -12.98
C GLY A 187 -17.62 3.94 -11.51
N ALA A 188 -16.66 3.07 -11.20
CA ALA A 188 -16.46 2.52 -9.85
C ALA A 188 -16.31 3.61 -8.77
N HIS A 189 -16.67 3.27 -7.54
CA HIS A 189 -16.56 4.20 -6.41
C HIS A 189 -15.08 4.55 -6.13
N GLY A 190 -14.76 5.82 -5.84
CA GLY A 190 -13.39 6.31 -5.61
C GLY A 190 -12.59 5.53 -4.56
N ARG A 191 -13.20 5.21 -3.42
CA ARG A 191 -12.66 4.29 -2.37
C ARG A 191 -12.14 2.96 -2.91
N LEU A 192 -12.84 2.37 -3.86
CA LEU A 192 -12.41 1.12 -4.46
C LEU A 192 -11.22 1.35 -5.40
N MET A 193 -11.19 2.48 -6.12
CA MET A 193 -10.08 2.83 -7.02
C MET A 193 -8.79 3.06 -6.25
N GLU A 194 -8.86 3.79 -5.14
CA GLU A 194 -7.74 4.09 -4.23
C GLU A 194 -7.08 2.82 -3.70
N LEU A 195 -7.88 1.85 -3.23
CA LEU A 195 -7.33 0.60 -2.68
C LEU A 195 -6.80 -0.36 -3.75
N SER A 196 -7.31 -0.27 -4.98
CA SER A 196 -6.93 -1.20 -6.04
C SER A 196 -5.46 -1.03 -6.41
N PHE A 197 -4.75 -2.15 -6.62
CA PHE A 197 -3.45 -2.11 -7.29
C PHE A 197 -3.58 -1.61 -8.74
N GLY A 198 -2.46 -1.25 -9.35
CA GLY A 198 -2.46 -0.80 -10.74
C GLY A 198 -1.08 -0.38 -11.22
N SER A 199 -0.96 -0.10 -12.50
CA SER A 199 0.32 0.28 -13.09
C SER A 199 0.11 1.18 -14.31
N TYR A 200 1.20 1.77 -14.78
CA TYR A 200 1.29 2.43 -16.08
C TYR A 200 1.87 1.51 -17.15
N HIS A 201 2.30 0.30 -16.78
CA HIS A 201 2.65 -0.73 -17.73
C HIS A 201 1.43 -1.17 -18.54
N THR A 202 1.64 -1.46 -19.82
CA THR A 202 0.59 -1.98 -20.70
C THR A 202 0.28 -3.43 -20.34
N GLY A 203 -1.00 -3.77 -20.17
CA GLY A 203 -1.47 -5.14 -20.03
C GLY A 203 -1.38 -5.76 -18.64
N GLY A 204 -0.89 -5.04 -17.62
CA GLY A 204 -0.73 -5.61 -16.29
C GLY A 204 0.12 -4.79 -15.35
N ALA A 205 0.53 -5.42 -14.24
CA ALA A 205 1.32 -4.83 -13.18
C ALA A 205 2.30 -5.86 -12.60
N HIS A 206 3.42 -5.39 -12.07
CA HIS A 206 4.35 -6.25 -11.34
C HIS A 206 3.89 -6.47 -9.90
N PHE A 207 4.00 -7.70 -9.43
CA PHE A 207 3.79 -8.10 -8.05
C PHE A 207 5.02 -8.83 -7.52
N GLY A 208 5.43 -8.49 -6.30
CA GLY A 208 6.43 -9.23 -5.54
C GLY A 208 5.73 -10.27 -4.67
N MET A 209 6.19 -11.52 -4.72
CA MET A 209 5.68 -12.62 -3.92
C MET A 209 6.39 -12.67 -2.56
N CYS A 210 5.79 -13.37 -1.59
CA CYS A 210 6.38 -13.54 -0.26
C CYS A 210 7.71 -14.32 -0.25
N ASP A 211 8.01 -15.10 -1.29
CA ASP A 211 9.31 -15.77 -1.46
C ASP A 211 10.40 -14.89 -2.09
N GLY A 212 10.07 -13.64 -2.43
CA GLY A 212 10.99 -12.68 -3.06
C GLY A 212 11.03 -12.74 -4.59
N SER A 213 10.31 -13.67 -5.22
CA SER A 213 10.12 -13.65 -6.68
C SER A 213 9.25 -12.48 -7.12
N VAL A 214 9.41 -12.05 -8.38
CA VAL A 214 8.59 -11.00 -8.99
C VAL A 214 7.91 -11.56 -10.22
N GLN A 215 6.62 -11.26 -10.36
CA GLN A 215 5.81 -11.73 -11.48
C GLN A 215 5.07 -10.56 -12.12
N PHE A 216 5.04 -10.55 -13.46
CA PHE A 216 4.13 -9.67 -14.20
C PHE A 216 2.76 -10.33 -14.28
N VAL A 217 1.75 -9.68 -13.70
CA VAL A 217 0.39 -10.20 -13.64
C VAL A 217 -0.46 -9.45 -14.64
N SER A 218 -1.10 -10.21 -15.54
CA SER A 218 -2.03 -9.66 -16.54
C SER A 218 -3.20 -8.96 -15.87
N GLU A 219 -3.60 -7.79 -16.39
CA GLU A 219 -4.82 -7.11 -15.92
C GLU A 219 -6.11 -7.89 -16.26
N ASN A 220 -6.00 -8.91 -17.11
CA ASN A 220 -7.09 -9.85 -17.46
C ASN A 220 -7.08 -11.13 -16.64
N ILE A 221 -6.26 -11.22 -15.57
CA ILE A 221 -6.31 -12.33 -14.62
C ILE A 221 -7.75 -12.57 -14.12
N ASP A 222 -8.10 -13.84 -13.90
CA ASP A 222 -9.37 -14.17 -13.24
C ASP A 222 -9.43 -13.52 -11.86
N LEU A 223 -10.53 -12.84 -11.55
CA LEU A 223 -10.64 -12.07 -10.31
C LEU A 223 -10.62 -12.97 -9.07
N THR A 224 -11.12 -14.20 -9.16
CA THR A 224 -11.06 -15.16 -8.05
C THR A 224 -9.61 -15.53 -7.80
N LEU A 225 -8.86 -15.91 -8.83
CA LEU A 225 -7.44 -16.20 -8.71
C LEU A 225 -6.66 -14.99 -8.14
N TYR A 226 -6.93 -13.79 -8.65
CA TYR A 226 -6.29 -12.57 -8.16
C TYR A 226 -6.56 -12.29 -6.68
N ARG A 227 -7.78 -12.54 -6.22
CA ARG A 227 -8.16 -12.42 -4.81
C ARG A 227 -7.48 -13.49 -3.97
N ASN A 228 -7.41 -14.74 -4.43
CA ASN A 228 -6.75 -15.82 -3.70
C ASN A 228 -5.25 -15.52 -3.51
N LEU A 229 -4.56 -15.00 -4.53
CA LEU A 229 -3.16 -14.54 -4.42
C LEU A 229 -2.99 -13.38 -3.43
N GLY A 230 -4.06 -12.65 -3.12
CA GLY A 230 -4.05 -11.59 -2.11
C GLY A 230 -4.21 -12.11 -0.68
N ALA A 231 -4.85 -13.27 -0.48
CA ALA A 231 -4.96 -13.90 0.83
C ALA A 231 -3.71 -14.75 1.12
N ARG A 232 -3.38 -14.90 2.39
CA ARG A 232 -2.26 -15.73 2.85
C ARG A 232 -2.70 -17.11 3.37
N ASP A 233 -3.97 -17.23 3.75
CA ASP A 233 -4.51 -18.30 4.57
C ASP A 233 -5.97 -18.70 4.24
N ASP A 234 -6.38 -18.61 2.97
CA ASP A 234 -7.73 -19.03 2.53
C ASP A 234 -7.81 -20.51 2.13
N GLY A 235 -6.67 -21.20 2.00
CA GLY A 235 -6.58 -22.61 1.63
C GLY A 235 -6.81 -22.89 0.15
N GLU A 236 -7.00 -21.85 -0.67
CA GLU A 236 -7.17 -21.99 -2.10
C GLU A 236 -5.81 -22.11 -2.78
N SER A 237 -5.68 -23.11 -3.66
CA SER A 237 -4.47 -23.25 -4.47
C SER A 237 -4.44 -22.18 -5.55
N ALA A 238 -3.62 -21.15 -5.36
CA ALA A 238 -3.45 -20.06 -6.31
C ALA A 238 -2.05 -20.11 -6.95
N SER A 239 -1.97 -20.14 -8.28
CA SER A 239 -0.71 -19.97 -9.02
C SER A 239 -0.97 -19.15 -10.28
N ILE A 240 -0.08 -18.21 -10.58
CA ILE A 240 -0.18 -17.35 -11.77
C ILE A 240 0.23 -18.11 -13.04
N ASN A 241 0.80 -19.31 -12.93
CA ASN A 241 1.02 -20.23 -14.06
C ASN A 241 0.80 -21.71 -13.67
N PRO A 242 0.20 -22.55 -14.54
CA PRO A 242 0.30 -24.01 -14.45
C PRO A 242 1.71 -24.53 -14.77
#